data_AF-A0A2N1Q9E5-F1
#
_entry.id   AF-A0A2N1Q9E5-F1
#
_cell.length_a   1.000
_cell.length_b   1.000
_cell.length_c   1.000
_cell.angle_alpha   90.00
_cell.angle_beta   90.00
_cell.angle_gamma   90.00
#
_symmetry.space_group_name_H-M   'P 1'
#
loop_
_entity.id
_entity.type
_entity.pdbx_description
1 polymer ?
#
loop_
_entity_poly.entity_id
_entity_poly.type
_entity_poly.pdbx_seq_one_letter_code
_entity_poly.pdbx_strand_id
1 'polypeptide(L)'
;MQNKQVRVIQPKPVFDLSGTIPKNLKKRVCAYVRVSTDNEEQKTSYIAQTDEYTERIQNNPEWTFCGIYADEGISGTSTKHRKQFNNMMDAAKRGEIDLIMTKSISRFARNTVDCLNYIREMRAINVEIFFEKENIYSSDPKVDFLLTIMSSIAQEEARNVSENVKWNVQKRFNNSVPIVNHNRFLGYTKDKRGGNLIVVPEEAKIVREIFQMYVSGIGPMKIAKHMESIGATTGAGATKWSMSTVAVILKNEKYIGDLVQQKTLTVDYLSHKKVKNKELAPMYHTENAHEAIIDRETFLLAQRIREDR
;
A
#
# COMPACT_ATOMS: atom_id res chain seq x y z
N MET A 1 -33.31 -20.72 48.83
CA MET A 1 -32.23 -20.66 47.82
C MET A 1 -32.82 -21.03 46.48
N GLN A 2 -32.86 -20.10 45.51
CA GLN A 2 -33.38 -20.39 44.17
C GLN A 2 -32.43 -21.33 43.44
N ASN A 3 -32.95 -22.48 43.00
CA ASN A 3 -32.22 -23.47 42.22
C ASN A 3 -31.80 -22.84 40.88
N LYS A 4 -30.50 -22.58 40.69
CA LYS A 4 -29.96 -22.15 39.40
C LYS A 4 -29.81 -23.38 38.50
N GLN A 5 -30.62 -23.47 37.45
CA GLN A 5 -30.40 -24.46 36.39
C GLN A 5 -29.35 -23.92 35.40
N VAL A 6 -28.24 -24.63 35.27
CA VAL A 6 -27.24 -24.39 34.23
C VAL A 6 -27.67 -25.16 32.98
N ARG A 7 -27.92 -24.43 31.88
CA ARG A 7 -28.08 -25.04 30.54
C ARG A 7 -26.71 -25.05 29.85
N VAL A 8 -26.24 -26.24 29.50
CA VAL A 8 -25.03 -26.42 28.69
C VAL A 8 -25.41 -26.13 27.23
N ILE A 9 -24.88 -25.02 26.69
CA ILE A 9 -24.95 -24.73 25.27
C ILE A 9 -23.79 -25.47 24.62
N GLN A 10 -24.08 -26.44 23.75
CA GLN A 10 -23.05 -27.17 23.03
C GLN A 10 -22.31 -26.21 22.09
N PRO A 11 -20.97 -26.28 22.00
CA PRO A 11 -20.23 -25.48 21.02
C PRO A 11 -20.74 -25.84 19.62
N LYS A 12 -20.70 -24.87 18.69
CA LYS A 12 -20.74 -25.22 17.26
C LYS A 12 -19.67 -26.30 17.04
N PRO A 13 -19.94 -27.35 16.25
CA PRO A 13 -18.95 -28.41 16.02
C PRO A 13 -17.67 -27.77 15.53
N VAL A 14 -16.70 -27.63 16.45
CA VAL A 14 -15.35 -27.23 16.14
C VAL A 14 -14.80 -28.35 15.29
N PHE A 15 -14.06 -28.01 14.23
CA PHE A 15 -13.33 -28.99 13.47
C PHE A 15 -12.37 -29.70 14.42
N ASP A 16 -12.80 -30.86 14.91
CA ASP A 16 -11.97 -31.70 15.72
C ASP A 16 -10.99 -32.37 14.76
N LEU A 17 -9.71 -32.05 14.89
CA LEU A 17 -8.61 -32.78 14.25
C LEU A 17 -8.62 -34.28 14.63
N SER A 18 -9.45 -34.68 15.62
CA SER A 18 -9.72 -36.06 16.03
C SER A 18 -10.91 -36.74 15.31
N GLY A 19 -11.62 -36.03 14.41
CA GLY A 19 -12.52 -36.65 13.43
C GLY A 19 -13.93 -37.03 13.91
N THR A 20 -14.45 -36.45 14.99
CA THR A 20 -15.84 -36.71 15.42
C THR A 20 -16.77 -35.51 15.21
N ILE A 21 -17.30 -35.39 13.99
CA ILE A 21 -18.44 -34.52 13.69
C ILE A 21 -19.70 -35.11 14.37
N PRO A 22 -20.57 -34.33 15.02
CA PRO A 22 -21.85 -34.82 15.52
C PRO A 22 -22.65 -35.47 14.39
N LYS A 23 -23.02 -36.75 14.58
CA LYS A 23 -23.67 -37.68 13.63
C LYS A 23 -24.93 -37.19 12.88
N ASN A 24 -25.39 -35.95 13.10
CA ASN A 24 -26.67 -35.43 12.62
C ASN A 24 -26.61 -34.04 11.93
N LEU A 25 -25.42 -33.44 11.71
CA LEU A 25 -25.32 -32.21 10.92
C LEU A 25 -24.60 -32.47 9.60
N LYS A 26 -25.33 -32.29 8.49
CA LYS A 26 -24.76 -32.28 7.15
C LYS A 26 -23.84 -31.07 6.97
N LYS A 27 -22.68 -31.27 6.36
CA LYS A 27 -21.72 -30.21 6.04
C LYS A 27 -22.28 -29.34 4.90
N ARG A 28 -22.28 -28.02 5.06
CA ARG A 28 -22.76 -27.09 4.03
C ARG A 28 -21.65 -26.78 3.04
N VAL A 29 -21.83 -27.19 1.79
CA VAL A 29 -20.76 -27.19 0.79
C VAL A 29 -21.16 -26.32 -0.39
N CYS A 30 -20.30 -25.39 -0.76
CA CYS A 30 -20.41 -24.65 -2.02
C CYS A 30 -19.20 -24.91 -2.92
N ALA A 31 -19.32 -24.57 -4.20
CA ALA A 31 -18.18 -24.56 -5.11
C ALA A 31 -17.85 -23.14 -5.59
N TYR A 32 -16.55 -22.85 -5.72
CA TYR A 32 -16.04 -21.64 -6.36
C TYR A 32 -15.40 -21.96 -7.70
N VAL A 33 -15.96 -21.38 -8.76
CA VAL A 33 -15.52 -21.56 -10.15
C VAL A 33 -15.02 -20.23 -10.71
N ARG A 34 -13.90 -20.25 -11.41
CA ARG A 34 -13.38 -19.07 -12.12
C ARG A 34 -13.17 -19.41 -13.59
N VAL A 35 -13.97 -18.80 -14.45
CA VAL A 35 -14.01 -19.09 -15.89
C VAL A 35 -13.25 -18.05 -16.70
N SER A 36 -12.73 -18.45 -17.87
CA SER A 36 -12.14 -17.51 -18.84
C SER A 36 -13.23 -17.12 -19.84
N THR A 37 -13.31 -15.83 -20.22
CA THR A 37 -14.47 -15.28 -20.93
C THR A 37 -14.25 -15.04 -22.43
N ASP A 38 -13.31 -15.76 -23.07
CA ASP A 38 -12.85 -15.38 -24.41
C ASP A 38 -13.32 -16.29 -25.57
N ASN A 39 -14.20 -17.30 -25.36
CA ASN A 39 -14.77 -18.10 -26.47
C ASN A 39 -16.04 -18.91 -26.12
N GLU A 40 -16.90 -19.18 -27.13
CA GLU A 40 -18.12 -20.01 -27.01
C GLU A 40 -17.83 -21.46 -26.54
N GLU A 41 -16.73 -22.07 -26.98
CA GLU A 41 -16.29 -23.39 -26.50
C GLU A 41 -16.00 -23.42 -24.98
N GLN A 42 -15.67 -22.26 -24.39
CA GLN A 42 -15.41 -22.14 -22.95
C GLN A 42 -16.69 -21.95 -22.12
N LYS A 43 -17.81 -21.53 -22.73
CA LYS A 43 -19.12 -21.52 -22.05
C LYS A 43 -19.61 -22.96 -21.78
N THR A 44 -19.36 -23.88 -22.70
CA THR A 44 -19.61 -25.31 -22.47
C THR A 44 -18.76 -25.86 -21.32
N SER A 45 -17.50 -25.38 -21.20
CA SER A 45 -16.62 -25.74 -20.08
C SER A 45 -17.10 -25.18 -18.72
N TYR A 46 -17.76 -24.02 -18.71
CA TYR A 46 -18.38 -23.48 -17.49
C TYR A 46 -19.54 -24.34 -17.01
N ILE A 47 -20.51 -24.62 -17.90
CA ILE A 47 -21.70 -25.42 -17.57
C ILE A 47 -21.29 -26.81 -17.11
N ALA A 48 -20.35 -27.44 -17.82
CA ALA A 48 -19.81 -28.74 -17.42
C ALA A 48 -19.15 -28.71 -16.02
N GLN A 49 -18.38 -27.66 -15.70
CA GLN A 49 -17.78 -27.52 -14.37
C GLN A 49 -18.82 -27.28 -13.28
N THR A 50 -19.86 -26.50 -13.55
CA THR A 50 -20.93 -26.27 -12.58
C THR A 50 -21.76 -27.53 -12.34
N ASP A 51 -22.04 -28.30 -13.38
CA ASP A 51 -22.78 -29.55 -13.29
C ASP A 51 -21.98 -30.60 -12.51
N GLU A 52 -20.68 -30.73 -12.83
CA GLU A 52 -19.77 -31.64 -12.12
C GLU A 52 -19.73 -31.35 -10.62
N TYR A 53 -19.56 -30.09 -10.20
CA TYR A 53 -19.56 -29.74 -8.78
C TYR A 53 -20.94 -29.92 -8.14
N THR A 54 -22.02 -29.59 -8.84
CA THR A 54 -23.39 -29.77 -8.32
C THR A 54 -23.66 -31.23 -8.05
N GLU A 55 -23.40 -32.10 -9.03
CA GLU A 55 -23.61 -33.55 -8.92
C GLU A 55 -22.72 -34.14 -7.83
N ARG A 56 -21.42 -33.80 -7.83
CA ARG A 56 -20.47 -34.29 -6.82
C ARG A 56 -20.89 -33.91 -5.40
N ILE A 57 -21.43 -32.71 -5.21
CA ILE A 57 -21.86 -32.28 -3.87
C ILE A 57 -23.18 -32.96 -3.48
N GLN A 58 -24.15 -33.03 -4.39
CA GLN A 58 -25.48 -33.61 -4.11
C GLN A 58 -25.44 -35.13 -3.91
N ASN A 59 -24.50 -35.83 -4.56
CA ASN A 59 -24.33 -37.27 -4.40
C ASN A 59 -23.73 -37.66 -3.04
N ASN A 60 -23.25 -36.71 -2.23
CA ASN A 60 -22.75 -36.99 -0.89
C ASN A 60 -23.87 -36.83 0.16
N PRO A 61 -24.32 -37.91 0.83
CA PRO A 61 -25.43 -37.84 1.78
C PRO A 61 -25.13 -36.96 3.01
N GLU A 62 -23.85 -36.80 3.34
CA GLU A 62 -23.35 -36.00 4.46
C GLU A 62 -23.29 -34.50 4.13
N TRP A 63 -23.56 -34.10 2.89
CA TRP A 63 -23.42 -32.71 2.44
C TRP A 63 -24.76 -32.06 2.12
N THR A 64 -24.79 -30.74 2.27
CA THR A 64 -25.89 -29.86 1.84
C THR A 64 -25.33 -28.90 0.80
N PHE A 65 -25.90 -28.89 -0.39
CA PHE A 65 -25.48 -28.01 -1.47
C PHE A 65 -25.89 -26.54 -1.18
N CYS A 66 -24.91 -25.65 -1.10
CA CYS A 66 -25.08 -24.22 -0.80
C CYS A 66 -24.87 -23.32 -2.02
N GLY A 67 -24.86 -23.90 -3.22
CA GLY A 67 -24.76 -23.17 -4.47
C GLY A 67 -23.34 -23.09 -5.04
N ILE A 68 -23.26 -22.46 -6.20
CA ILE A 68 -22.02 -22.24 -6.93
C ILE A 68 -21.79 -20.73 -7.07
N TYR A 69 -20.58 -20.32 -6.72
CA TYR A 69 -20.10 -18.95 -6.85
C TYR A 69 -19.12 -18.89 -8.02
N ALA A 70 -19.48 -18.15 -9.06
CA ALA A 70 -18.70 -18.11 -10.30
C ALA A 70 -18.28 -16.68 -10.67
N ASP A 71 -16.98 -16.47 -10.93
CA ASP A 71 -16.48 -15.20 -11.48
C ASP A 71 -15.86 -15.39 -12.88
N GLU A 72 -16.02 -14.37 -13.72
CA GLU A 72 -15.33 -14.23 -15.00
C GLU A 72 -13.86 -13.82 -14.80
N GLY A 73 -13.00 -14.36 -15.65
CA GLY A 73 -11.55 -14.40 -15.48
C GLY A 73 -10.84 -13.86 -16.70
N ILE A 74 -11.10 -12.61 -17.06
CA ILE A 74 -10.28 -11.86 -18.01
C ILE A 74 -9.06 -11.34 -17.24
N SER A 75 -7.86 -11.73 -17.69
CA SER A 75 -6.51 -11.17 -17.46
C SER A 75 -6.17 -10.51 -16.09
N GLY A 76 -5.01 -10.87 -15.54
CA GLY A 76 -4.53 -10.56 -14.19
C GLY A 76 -4.27 -9.09 -13.81
N THR A 77 -5.10 -8.11 -14.18
CA THR A 77 -4.82 -6.68 -13.95
C THR A 77 -5.95 -5.83 -13.37
N SER A 78 -7.19 -6.33 -13.16
CA SER A 78 -8.27 -5.49 -12.61
C SER A 78 -8.95 -6.06 -11.37
N THR A 79 -8.92 -5.34 -10.27
CA THR A 79 -9.53 -5.63 -8.95
C THR A 79 -11.06 -5.53 -8.91
N LYS A 80 -11.72 -5.26 -10.05
CA LYS A 80 -13.18 -4.97 -10.10
C LYS A 80 -14.13 -6.17 -10.30
N HIS A 81 -13.63 -7.39 -10.54
CA HIS A 81 -14.47 -8.53 -11.00
C HIS A 81 -14.33 -9.81 -10.16
N ARG A 82 -14.58 -9.76 -8.84
CA ARG A 82 -14.71 -10.95 -7.97
C ARG A 82 -15.97 -10.91 -7.09
N LYS A 83 -17.09 -10.52 -7.70
CA LYS A 83 -18.34 -10.31 -6.96
C LYS A 83 -18.80 -11.62 -6.31
N GLN A 84 -18.74 -12.74 -7.03
CA GLN A 84 -19.21 -14.01 -6.48
C GLN A 84 -18.24 -14.60 -5.46
N PHE A 85 -16.92 -14.44 -5.65
CA PHE A 85 -15.97 -14.78 -4.60
C PHE A 85 -16.26 -14.02 -3.30
N ASN A 86 -16.45 -12.70 -3.36
CA ASN A 86 -16.73 -11.93 -2.15
C ASN A 86 -18.06 -12.34 -1.50
N ASN A 87 -19.12 -12.56 -2.30
CA ASN A 87 -20.40 -13.08 -1.81
C ASN A 87 -20.24 -14.42 -1.10
N MET A 88 -19.41 -15.32 -1.63
CA MET A 88 -19.08 -16.61 -1.03
C MET A 88 -18.37 -16.43 0.31
N MET A 89 -17.35 -15.58 0.36
CA MET A 89 -16.60 -15.30 1.59
C MET A 89 -17.52 -14.70 2.67
N ASP A 90 -18.45 -13.82 2.29
CA ASP A 90 -19.43 -13.25 3.22
C ASP A 90 -20.47 -14.27 3.69
N ALA A 91 -20.92 -15.17 2.81
CA ALA A 91 -21.79 -16.29 3.19
C ALA A 91 -21.09 -17.24 4.17
N ALA A 92 -19.81 -17.55 3.95
CA ALA A 92 -18.99 -18.31 4.89
C ALA A 92 -18.91 -17.61 6.26
N LYS A 93 -18.70 -16.28 6.29
CA LYS A 93 -18.67 -15.48 7.53
C LYS A 93 -20.00 -15.43 8.28
N ARG A 94 -21.12 -15.43 7.56
CA ARG A 94 -22.47 -15.60 8.17
C ARG A 94 -22.70 -17.02 8.68
N GLY A 95 -21.73 -17.91 8.45
CA GLY A 95 -21.78 -19.31 8.80
C GLY A 95 -22.88 -19.99 8.01
N GLU A 96 -23.00 -19.73 6.70
CA GLU A 96 -23.90 -20.42 5.75
C GLU A 96 -23.18 -21.54 5.00
N ILE A 97 -21.84 -21.55 5.04
CA ILE A 97 -20.94 -22.49 4.35
C ILE A 97 -19.97 -23.06 5.37
N ASP A 98 -19.69 -24.36 5.30
CA ASP A 98 -18.68 -25.07 6.10
C ASP A 98 -17.51 -25.59 5.24
N LEU A 99 -17.73 -25.78 3.93
CA LEU A 99 -16.72 -26.22 2.97
C LEU A 99 -16.86 -25.49 1.64
N ILE A 100 -15.75 -24.95 1.15
CA ILE A 100 -15.61 -24.36 -0.18
C ILE A 100 -14.81 -25.33 -1.05
N MET A 101 -15.39 -25.83 -2.13
CA MET A 101 -14.66 -26.61 -3.14
C MET A 101 -14.15 -25.69 -4.25
N THR A 102 -12.91 -25.86 -4.68
CA THR A 102 -12.37 -25.11 -5.82
C THR A 102 -11.29 -25.90 -6.55
N LYS A 103 -11.08 -25.60 -7.83
CA LYS A 103 -10.21 -26.41 -8.69
C LYS A 103 -8.75 -26.41 -8.24
N SER A 104 -8.22 -25.25 -7.84
CA SER A 104 -6.82 -25.13 -7.38
C SER A 104 -6.58 -23.87 -6.57
N ILE A 105 -5.44 -23.83 -5.86
CA ILE A 105 -4.96 -22.65 -5.12
C ILE A 105 -4.91 -21.40 -6.01
N SER A 106 -4.40 -21.54 -7.24
CA SER A 106 -4.28 -20.46 -8.22
C SER A 106 -5.63 -19.95 -8.75
N ARG A 107 -6.69 -20.75 -8.67
CA ARG A 107 -8.07 -20.31 -9.00
C ARG A 107 -8.70 -19.58 -7.83
N PHE A 108 -8.36 -19.97 -6.61
CA PHE A 108 -8.89 -19.39 -5.39
C PHE A 108 -8.35 -17.98 -5.08
N ALA A 109 -7.07 -17.72 -5.34
CA ALA A 109 -6.45 -16.43 -5.04
C ALA A 109 -5.53 -15.92 -6.17
N ARG A 110 -5.43 -14.60 -6.29
CA ARG A 110 -4.66 -13.93 -7.36
C ARG A 110 -3.16 -13.94 -7.10
N ASN A 111 -2.81 -13.76 -5.85
CA ASN A 111 -1.44 -13.85 -5.39
C ASN A 111 -1.42 -14.69 -4.12
N THR A 112 -0.21 -15.05 -3.79
CA THR A 112 0.14 -15.89 -2.67
C THR A 112 -0.33 -15.34 -1.31
N VAL A 113 -0.19 -14.03 -1.10
CA VAL A 113 -0.56 -13.34 0.15
C VAL A 113 -2.07 -13.34 0.37
N ASP A 114 -2.84 -13.08 -0.68
CA ASP A 114 -4.30 -13.13 -0.62
C ASP A 114 -4.77 -14.54 -0.28
N CYS A 115 -4.15 -15.57 -0.89
CA CYS A 115 -4.47 -16.97 -0.60
C CYS A 115 -4.29 -17.30 0.90
N LEU A 116 -3.14 -16.91 1.44
CA LEU A 116 -2.80 -17.05 2.85
C LEU A 116 -3.83 -16.41 3.78
N ASN A 117 -4.19 -15.17 3.48
CA ASN A 117 -5.15 -14.42 4.29
C ASN A 117 -6.53 -15.07 4.27
N TYR A 118 -7.03 -15.47 3.09
CA TYR A 118 -8.31 -16.14 2.98
C TYR A 118 -8.34 -17.50 3.67
N ILE A 119 -7.29 -18.32 3.55
CA ILE A 119 -7.22 -19.62 4.25
C ILE A 119 -7.24 -19.42 5.76
N ARG A 120 -6.45 -18.46 6.29
CA ARG A 120 -6.44 -18.14 7.73
C ARG A 120 -7.79 -17.63 8.21
N GLU A 121 -8.40 -16.72 7.45
CA GLU A 121 -9.71 -16.14 7.75
C GLU A 121 -10.80 -17.22 7.80
N MET A 122 -10.86 -18.12 6.81
CA MET A 122 -11.83 -19.21 6.78
C MET A 122 -11.60 -20.23 7.90
N ARG A 123 -10.36 -20.61 8.18
CA ARG A 123 -10.05 -21.50 9.32
C ARG A 123 -10.49 -20.90 10.65
N ALA A 124 -10.29 -19.60 10.86
CA ALA A 124 -10.66 -18.91 12.10
C ALA A 124 -12.18 -18.96 12.37
N ILE A 125 -13.00 -19.10 11.32
CA ILE A 125 -14.46 -19.26 11.42
C ILE A 125 -14.92 -20.70 11.16
N ASN A 126 -14.00 -21.67 11.20
CA ASN A 126 -14.27 -23.10 11.05
C ASN A 126 -14.80 -23.49 9.65
N VAL A 127 -14.38 -22.78 8.62
CA VAL A 127 -14.69 -23.06 7.21
C VAL A 127 -13.45 -23.62 6.53
N GLU A 128 -13.61 -24.73 5.83
CA GLU A 128 -12.54 -25.36 5.06
C GLU A 128 -12.61 -25.02 3.58
N ILE A 129 -11.47 -25.09 2.91
CA ILE A 129 -11.35 -24.98 1.46
C ILE A 129 -10.71 -26.27 0.94
N PHE A 130 -11.35 -26.96 0.03
CA PHE A 130 -10.79 -28.12 -0.65
C PHE A 130 -10.28 -27.72 -2.03
N PHE A 131 -8.97 -27.95 -2.25
CA PHE A 131 -8.31 -27.70 -3.52
C PHE A 131 -8.19 -29.01 -4.29
N GLU A 132 -8.97 -29.15 -5.35
CA GLU A 132 -9.14 -30.42 -6.07
C GLU A 132 -7.86 -30.89 -6.77
N LYS A 133 -7.19 -30.00 -7.50
CA LYS A 133 -5.96 -30.31 -8.25
C LYS A 133 -4.83 -30.75 -7.32
N GLU A 134 -4.66 -30.06 -6.21
CA GLU A 134 -3.66 -30.38 -5.21
C GLU A 134 -4.12 -31.53 -4.28
N ASN A 135 -5.40 -31.92 -4.34
CA ASN A 135 -6.05 -32.92 -3.51
C ASN A 135 -5.77 -32.73 -2.00
N ILE A 136 -5.95 -31.50 -1.53
CA ILE A 136 -5.66 -31.09 -0.15
C ILE A 136 -6.80 -30.25 0.41
N TYR A 137 -7.07 -30.46 1.69
CA TYR A 137 -7.90 -29.57 2.46
C TYR A 137 -7.05 -28.45 3.02
N SER A 138 -7.64 -27.26 3.14
CA SER A 138 -6.99 -26.12 3.73
C SER A 138 -6.63 -26.34 5.17
N SER A 139 -7.10 -27.39 5.86
CA SER A 139 -6.72 -27.79 7.24
C SER A 139 -5.50 -28.72 7.29
N ASP A 140 -5.07 -29.29 6.16
CA ASP A 140 -3.93 -30.21 6.12
C ASP A 140 -2.63 -29.46 6.48
N PRO A 141 -1.80 -29.97 7.41
CA PRO A 141 -0.52 -29.37 7.77
C PRO A 141 0.43 -29.13 6.60
N LYS A 142 0.33 -29.90 5.50
CA LYS A 142 1.10 -29.68 4.26
C LYS A 142 0.77 -28.33 3.62
N VAL A 143 -0.45 -27.85 3.79
CA VAL A 143 -0.86 -26.52 3.34
C VAL A 143 -0.11 -25.46 4.12
N ASP A 144 0.10 -25.62 5.42
CA ASP A 144 0.86 -24.65 6.23
C ASP A 144 2.32 -24.52 5.74
N PHE A 145 2.94 -25.62 5.34
CA PHE A 145 4.27 -25.61 4.75
C PHE A 145 4.29 -24.89 3.39
N LEU A 146 3.37 -25.22 2.50
CA LEU A 146 3.23 -24.55 1.20
C LEU A 146 3.02 -23.04 1.40
N LEU A 147 2.13 -22.67 2.31
CA LEU A 147 1.81 -21.32 2.73
C LEU A 147 3.03 -20.57 3.30
N THR A 148 3.90 -21.26 4.02
CA THR A 148 5.14 -20.67 4.55
C THR A 148 6.11 -20.34 3.42
N ILE A 149 6.37 -21.27 2.50
CA ILE A 149 7.23 -21.02 1.32
C ILE A 149 6.70 -19.84 0.51
N MET A 150 5.40 -19.88 0.27
CA MET A 150 4.62 -18.85 -0.40
C MET A 150 4.80 -17.47 0.25
N SER A 151 4.69 -17.39 1.57
CA SER A 151 4.91 -16.16 2.34
C SER A 151 6.33 -15.64 2.16
N SER A 152 7.33 -16.53 2.21
CA SER A 152 8.74 -16.18 2.03
C SER A 152 9.03 -15.60 0.65
N ILE A 153 8.47 -16.18 -0.41
CA ILE A 153 8.61 -15.66 -1.78
C ILE A 153 8.00 -14.26 -1.88
N ALA A 154 6.78 -14.06 -1.37
CA ALA A 154 6.12 -12.76 -1.41
C ALA A 154 6.89 -11.68 -0.62
N GLN A 155 7.47 -12.06 0.52
CA GLN A 155 8.30 -11.16 1.32
C GLN A 155 9.59 -10.76 0.58
N GLU A 156 10.18 -11.69 -0.17
CA GLU A 156 11.37 -11.46 -0.99
C GLU A 156 11.07 -10.56 -2.19
N GLU A 157 9.94 -10.77 -2.88
CA GLU A 157 9.48 -9.89 -3.95
C GLU A 157 9.26 -8.45 -3.46
N ALA A 158 8.59 -8.29 -2.31
CA ALA A 158 8.37 -6.98 -1.71
C ALA A 158 9.70 -6.27 -1.36
N ARG A 159 10.68 -7.02 -0.85
CA ARG A 159 12.03 -6.51 -0.58
C ARG A 159 12.70 -6.06 -1.88
N ASN A 160 12.73 -6.92 -2.90
CA ASN A 160 13.34 -6.63 -4.21
C ASN A 160 12.75 -5.38 -4.87
N VAL A 161 11.42 -5.21 -4.82
CA VAL A 161 10.76 -3.98 -5.32
C VAL A 161 11.24 -2.75 -4.54
N SER A 162 11.28 -2.83 -3.20
CA SER A 162 11.76 -1.74 -2.36
C SER A 162 13.22 -1.38 -2.66
N GLU A 163 14.09 -2.37 -2.85
CA GLU A 163 15.49 -2.18 -3.21
C GLU A 163 15.63 -1.51 -4.59
N ASN A 164 14.86 -1.95 -5.58
CA ASN A 164 14.84 -1.34 -6.91
C ASN A 164 14.38 0.13 -6.86
N VAL A 165 13.36 0.46 -6.06
CA VAL A 165 12.93 1.85 -5.85
C VAL A 165 14.05 2.66 -5.20
N LYS A 166 14.71 2.13 -4.17
CA LYS A 166 15.83 2.80 -3.49
C LYS A 166 16.99 3.03 -4.45
N TRP A 167 17.35 2.04 -5.25
CA TRP A 167 18.40 2.11 -6.27
C TRP A 167 18.08 3.19 -7.32
N ASN A 168 16.85 3.21 -7.85
CA ASN A 168 16.40 4.23 -8.80
C ASN A 168 16.48 5.65 -8.21
N VAL A 169 16.09 5.82 -6.94
CA VAL A 169 16.19 7.08 -6.22
C VAL A 169 17.65 7.50 -6.05
N GLN A 170 18.54 6.58 -5.64
CA GLN A 170 19.97 6.85 -5.52
C GLN A 170 20.63 7.16 -6.87
N LYS A 171 20.23 6.49 -7.95
CA LYS A 171 20.69 6.81 -9.30
C LYS A 171 20.33 8.24 -9.70
N ARG A 172 19.13 8.71 -9.35
CA ARG A 172 18.75 10.11 -9.54
C ARG A 172 19.60 11.07 -8.72
N PHE A 173 19.95 10.70 -7.48
CA PHE A 173 20.84 11.50 -6.64
C PHE A 173 22.24 11.63 -7.24
N ASN A 174 22.83 10.51 -7.69
CA ASN A 174 24.13 10.52 -8.37
C ASN A 174 24.13 11.38 -9.64
N ASN A 175 23.02 11.40 -10.36
CA ASN A 175 22.85 12.21 -11.57
C ASN A 175 22.40 13.66 -11.26
N SER A 176 22.42 14.08 -10.00
CA SER A 176 21.99 15.42 -9.55
C SER A 176 20.57 15.81 -9.97
N VAL A 177 19.68 14.82 -10.13
CA VAL A 177 18.28 15.06 -10.53
C VAL A 177 17.45 15.37 -9.28
N PRO A 178 16.89 16.59 -9.12
CA PRO A 178 16.12 16.96 -7.94
C PRO A 178 14.85 16.11 -7.75
N ILE A 179 14.70 15.59 -6.53
CA ILE A 179 13.46 14.96 -6.05
C ILE A 179 12.79 15.91 -5.08
N VAL A 180 11.98 16.81 -5.63
CA VAL A 180 11.25 17.83 -4.86
C VAL A 180 9.78 17.85 -5.23
N ASN A 181 8.94 18.21 -4.26
CA ASN A 181 7.54 18.54 -4.48
C ASN A 181 7.43 20.01 -4.91
N HIS A 182 7.47 20.23 -6.22
CA HIS A 182 7.40 21.57 -6.83
C HIS A 182 6.07 22.30 -6.54
N ASN A 183 4.96 21.59 -6.33
CA ASN A 183 3.66 22.20 -5.96
C ASN A 183 3.65 22.83 -4.57
N ARG A 184 4.73 22.67 -3.79
CA ARG A 184 4.88 23.22 -2.43
C ARG A 184 6.21 23.96 -2.28
N PHE A 185 6.81 24.41 -3.37
CA PHE A 185 8.13 25.04 -3.38
C PHE A 185 8.06 26.40 -4.07
N LEU A 186 8.11 27.46 -3.26
CA LEU A 186 8.07 28.83 -3.75
C LEU A 186 9.33 29.15 -4.59
N GLY A 187 9.15 29.78 -5.74
CA GLY A 187 10.24 30.28 -6.59
C GLY A 187 10.67 29.30 -7.69
N TYR A 188 10.27 28.04 -7.62
CA TYR A 188 10.72 27.00 -8.55
C TYR A 188 9.58 26.10 -9.04
N THR A 189 9.60 25.79 -10.32
CA THR A 189 8.81 24.74 -10.96
C THR A 189 9.71 23.66 -11.55
N LYS A 190 9.12 22.68 -12.23
CA LYS A 190 9.86 21.66 -12.98
C LYS A 190 9.79 21.91 -14.48
N ASP A 191 10.83 21.47 -15.18
CA ASP A 191 10.80 21.40 -16.63
C ASP A 191 9.77 20.38 -17.15
N LYS A 192 9.43 20.46 -18.45
CA LYS A 192 8.46 19.55 -19.08
C LYS A 192 8.87 18.08 -18.99
N ARG A 193 10.16 17.79 -18.80
CA ARG A 193 10.71 16.43 -18.62
C ARG A 193 10.74 16.00 -17.15
N GLY A 194 10.36 16.89 -16.21
CA GLY A 194 10.22 16.61 -14.77
C GLY A 194 11.54 16.43 -14.01
N GLY A 195 12.66 16.70 -14.66
CA GLY A 195 14.02 16.45 -14.18
C GLY A 195 14.65 17.64 -13.48
N ASN A 196 14.46 18.86 -13.99
CA ASN A 196 15.23 20.04 -13.54
C ASN A 196 14.34 21.11 -12.90
N LEU A 197 14.90 21.86 -11.95
CA LEU A 197 14.25 23.03 -11.35
C LEU A 197 14.39 24.24 -12.26
N ILE A 198 13.27 24.91 -12.53
CA ILE A 198 13.21 26.14 -13.32
C ILE A 198 12.69 27.27 -12.42
N VAL A 199 13.34 28.43 -12.46
CA VAL A 199 12.93 29.61 -11.69
C VAL A 199 11.60 30.15 -12.23
N VAL A 200 10.66 30.43 -11.33
CA VAL A 200 9.43 31.17 -11.64
C VAL A 200 9.68 32.64 -11.28
N PRO A 201 9.80 33.57 -12.26
CA PRO A 201 10.27 34.93 -11.99
C PRO A 201 9.46 35.70 -10.94
N GLU A 202 8.13 35.58 -10.96
CA GLU A 202 7.25 36.28 -10.00
C GLU A 202 7.41 35.76 -8.57
N GLU A 203 7.48 34.44 -8.39
CA GLU A 203 7.71 33.85 -7.07
C GLU A 203 9.14 34.07 -6.57
N ALA A 204 10.12 34.12 -7.50
CA ALA A 204 11.51 34.39 -7.17
C ALA A 204 11.72 35.81 -6.61
N LYS A 205 10.91 36.80 -7.03
CA LYS A 205 10.92 38.14 -6.42
C LYS A 205 10.57 38.09 -4.94
N ILE A 206 9.54 37.33 -4.56
CA ILE A 206 9.12 37.13 -3.17
C ILE A 206 10.26 36.51 -2.35
N VAL A 207 10.92 35.49 -2.89
CA VAL A 207 12.07 34.86 -2.22
C VAL A 207 13.22 35.86 -2.04
N ARG A 208 13.56 36.66 -3.05
CA ARG A 208 14.60 37.70 -2.96
C ARG A 208 14.28 38.74 -1.90
N GLU A 209 13.04 39.21 -1.85
CA GLU A 209 12.59 40.17 -0.85
C GLU A 209 12.71 39.60 0.58
N ILE A 210 12.32 38.34 0.79
CA ILE A 210 12.47 37.66 2.08
C ILE A 210 13.93 37.63 2.54
N PHE A 211 14.85 37.24 1.66
CA PHE A 211 16.27 37.20 1.99
C PHE A 211 16.82 38.60 2.27
N GLN A 212 16.48 39.60 1.45
CA GLN A 212 16.92 40.98 1.62
C GLN A 212 16.44 41.59 2.94
N MET A 213 15.16 41.41 3.28
CA MET A 213 14.60 41.86 4.55
C MET A 213 15.30 41.19 5.74
N TYR A 214 15.59 39.89 5.62
CA TYR A 214 16.23 39.13 6.70
C TYR A 214 17.66 39.58 6.95
N VAL A 215 18.48 39.74 5.90
CA VAL A 215 19.87 40.23 6.04
C VAL A 215 19.93 41.69 6.49
N SER A 216 18.88 42.48 6.22
CA SER A 216 18.71 43.83 6.76
C SER A 216 18.31 43.86 8.25
N GLY A 217 18.25 42.70 8.91
CA GLY A 217 17.99 42.57 10.34
C GLY A 217 16.52 42.35 10.72
N ILE A 218 15.59 42.27 9.76
CA ILE A 218 14.17 42.07 10.06
C ILE A 218 13.93 40.62 10.50
N GLY A 219 13.25 40.45 11.65
CA GLY A 219 12.95 39.13 12.20
C GLY A 219 11.90 38.35 11.37
N PRO A 220 11.93 37.00 11.34
CA PRO A 220 11.05 36.20 10.47
C PRO A 220 9.54 36.39 10.72
N MET A 221 9.13 36.74 11.94
CA MET A 221 7.74 37.07 12.24
C MET A 221 7.27 38.36 11.55
N LYS A 222 8.12 39.39 11.50
CA LYS A 222 7.81 40.66 10.82
C LYS A 222 7.78 40.46 9.30
N ILE A 223 8.71 39.66 8.77
CA ILE A 223 8.72 39.28 7.35
C ILE A 223 7.43 38.56 6.98
N ALA A 224 6.98 37.58 7.77
CA ALA A 224 5.73 36.87 7.52
C ALA A 224 4.53 37.84 7.44
N LYS A 225 4.39 38.77 8.39
CA LYS A 225 3.32 39.78 8.36
C LYS A 225 3.40 40.71 7.15
N HIS A 226 4.61 41.10 6.75
CA HIS A 226 4.82 41.91 5.56
C HIS A 226 4.37 41.17 4.29
N MET A 227 4.77 39.91 4.15
CA MET A 227 4.36 39.05 3.02
C MET A 227 2.83 38.88 2.95
N GLU A 228 2.15 38.73 4.08
CA GLU A 228 0.68 38.73 4.14
C GLU A 228 0.08 40.06 3.67
N SER A 229 0.67 41.19 4.09
CA SER A 229 0.14 42.52 3.77
C SER A 229 0.23 42.87 2.29
N ILE A 230 1.24 42.37 1.58
CA ILE A 230 1.41 42.55 0.14
C ILE A 230 0.63 41.50 -0.68
N GLY A 231 -0.10 40.59 -0.02
CA GLY A 231 -0.89 39.56 -0.68
C GLY A 231 -0.08 38.42 -1.30
N ALA A 232 1.18 38.23 -0.88
CA ALA A 232 2.03 37.17 -1.40
C ALA A 232 1.49 35.78 -0.98
N THR A 233 1.59 34.79 -1.87
CA THR A 233 1.23 33.41 -1.57
C THR A 233 2.46 32.58 -1.22
N THR A 234 2.29 31.65 -0.28
CA THR A 234 3.31 30.65 0.03
C THR A 234 3.42 29.64 -1.12
N GLY A 235 4.50 28.87 -1.18
CA GLY A 235 4.67 27.84 -2.21
C GLY A 235 3.58 26.75 -2.25
N ALA A 236 2.75 26.63 -1.20
CA ALA A 236 1.60 25.74 -1.17
C ALA A 236 0.26 26.43 -1.53
N GLY A 237 0.31 27.70 -1.98
CA GLY A 237 -0.86 28.51 -2.34
C GLY A 237 -1.59 29.16 -1.16
N ALA A 238 -1.10 29.04 0.07
CA ALA A 238 -1.73 29.69 1.23
C ALA A 238 -1.39 31.18 1.28
N THR A 239 -2.37 32.01 1.62
CA THR A 239 -2.21 33.47 1.81
C THR A 239 -1.73 33.85 3.20
N LYS A 240 -1.85 32.95 4.17
CA LYS A 240 -1.32 33.14 5.53
C LYS A 240 0.15 32.72 5.59
N TRP A 241 0.99 33.57 6.17
CA TRP A 241 2.40 33.33 6.40
C TRP A 241 2.68 33.13 7.88
N SER A 242 3.52 32.14 8.17
CA SER A 242 4.03 31.90 9.50
C SER A 242 5.53 32.17 9.57
N MET A 243 6.02 32.47 10.78
CA MET A 243 7.45 32.53 11.07
C MET A 243 8.16 31.23 10.63
N SER A 244 7.52 30.07 10.81
CA SER A 244 8.08 28.77 10.44
C SER A 244 8.27 28.62 8.92
N THR A 245 7.34 29.12 8.11
CA THR A 245 7.48 29.11 6.64
C THR A 245 8.69 29.94 6.20
N VAL A 246 8.84 31.15 6.75
CA VAL A 246 10.00 32.02 6.46
C VAL A 246 11.30 31.34 6.91
N ALA A 247 11.34 30.75 8.10
CA ALA A 247 12.51 30.04 8.61
C ALA A 247 12.92 28.84 7.74
N VAL A 248 11.95 28.10 7.19
CA VAL A 248 12.21 26.99 6.25
C VAL A 248 12.78 27.52 4.93
N ILE A 249 12.25 28.63 4.41
CA ILE A 249 12.77 29.28 3.20
C ILE A 249 14.23 29.69 3.39
N LEU A 250 14.52 30.40 4.49
CA LEU A 250 15.87 30.87 4.81
C LEU A 250 16.87 29.73 5.05
N LYS A 251 16.44 28.50 5.34
CA LYS A 251 17.32 27.33 5.52
C LYS A 251 17.59 26.56 4.23
N ASN A 252 16.77 26.75 3.21
CA ASN A 252 16.76 25.86 2.07
C ASN A 252 17.91 26.18 1.11
N GLU A 253 18.90 25.28 1.05
CA GLU A 253 20.07 25.38 0.18
C GLU A 253 19.72 25.47 -1.32
N LYS A 254 18.50 25.07 -1.69
CA LYS A 254 18.06 25.10 -3.08
C LYS A 254 17.96 26.51 -3.64
N TYR A 255 17.85 27.55 -2.82
CA TYR A 255 17.79 28.92 -3.32
C TYR A 255 19.12 29.45 -3.85
N ILE A 256 20.25 28.81 -3.49
CA ILE A 256 21.59 29.11 -4.02
C ILE A 256 22.00 28.18 -5.16
N GLY A 257 21.08 27.36 -5.68
CA GLY A 257 21.38 26.40 -6.74
C GLY A 257 21.92 25.06 -6.24
N ASP A 258 22.08 24.86 -4.93
CA ASP A 258 22.63 23.62 -4.38
C ASP A 258 21.55 22.56 -4.11
N LEU A 259 21.90 21.29 -4.25
CA LEU A 259 21.04 20.15 -3.94
C LEU A 259 21.69 19.28 -2.88
N VAL A 260 21.06 19.22 -1.70
CA VAL A 260 21.35 18.20 -0.69
C VAL A 260 20.23 17.17 -0.69
N GLN A 261 20.56 15.96 -1.15
CA GLN A 261 19.62 14.84 -1.32
C GLN A 261 19.89 13.71 -0.32
N GLN A 262 18.94 12.79 -0.20
CA GLN A 262 18.94 11.70 0.79
C GLN A 262 18.92 12.16 2.26
N LYS A 263 18.21 13.27 2.56
CA LYS A 263 17.99 13.77 3.93
C LYS A 263 17.12 12.86 4.81
N THR A 264 16.40 11.91 4.19
CA THR A 264 15.54 10.92 4.87
C THR A 264 15.67 9.57 4.21
N LEU A 265 15.48 8.50 4.98
CA LEU A 265 15.59 7.12 4.55
C LEU A 265 14.35 6.34 4.96
N THR A 266 13.92 5.42 4.12
CA THR A 266 12.98 4.36 4.51
C THR A 266 13.81 3.22 5.13
N VAL A 267 13.60 2.93 6.42
CA VAL A 267 14.37 1.91 7.16
C VAL A 267 13.72 0.53 7.14
N ASP A 268 12.41 0.49 6.93
CA ASP A 268 11.65 -0.74 6.87
C ASP A 268 10.77 -0.72 5.62
N TYR A 269 10.94 -1.73 4.78
CA TYR A 269 10.19 -1.89 3.54
C TYR A 269 8.75 -2.36 3.78
N LEU A 270 8.47 -2.99 4.93
CA LEU A 270 7.14 -3.47 5.30
C LEU A 270 6.28 -2.33 5.87
N SER A 271 6.77 -1.61 6.87
CA SER A 271 6.03 -0.48 7.47
C SER A 271 6.18 0.84 6.72
N HIS A 272 7.07 0.91 5.72
CA HIS A 272 7.46 2.14 5.02
C HIS A 272 7.92 3.28 5.96
N LYS A 273 8.38 2.94 7.16
CA LYS A 273 8.81 3.91 8.17
C LYS A 273 9.98 4.74 7.65
N LYS A 274 9.80 6.07 7.67
CA LYS A 274 10.84 7.04 7.29
C LYS A 274 11.51 7.64 8.51
N VAL A 275 12.83 7.77 8.46
CA VAL A 275 13.65 8.45 9.48
C VAL A 275 14.52 9.51 8.83
N LYS A 276 14.96 10.50 9.60
CA LYS A 276 15.97 11.45 9.16
C LYS A 276 17.30 10.72 8.97
N ASN A 277 18.03 11.07 7.93
CA ASN A 277 19.36 10.53 7.69
C ASN A 277 20.37 11.21 8.62
N LYS A 278 20.57 10.62 9.80
CA LYS A 278 21.64 10.99 10.74
C LYS A 278 22.81 10.03 10.51
N GLU A 279 23.49 10.17 9.38
CA GLU A 279 24.66 9.35 9.01
C GLU A 279 24.37 7.86 8.80
N LEU A 280 23.10 7.48 8.62
CA LEU A 280 22.68 6.10 8.34
C LEU A 280 22.97 5.70 6.88
N ALA A 281 23.17 6.67 5.99
CA ALA A 281 23.51 6.46 4.59
C ALA A 281 24.19 7.70 4.01
N PRO A 282 24.91 7.61 2.87
CA PRO A 282 25.49 8.78 2.22
C PRO A 282 24.41 9.82 1.88
N MET A 283 24.75 11.09 2.06
CA MET A 283 24.01 12.21 1.48
C MET A 283 24.73 12.68 0.23
N TYR A 284 23.97 13.16 -0.74
CA TYR A 284 24.49 13.64 -2.02
C TYR A 284 24.38 15.16 -2.01
N HIS A 285 25.52 15.83 -2.14
CA HIS A 285 25.60 17.28 -2.25
C HIS A 285 26.13 17.65 -3.62
N THR A 286 25.32 18.36 -4.39
CA THR A 286 25.71 18.90 -5.70
C THR A 286 25.59 20.41 -5.64
N GLU A 287 26.69 21.11 -5.89
CA GLU A 287 26.72 22.56 -5.98
C GLU A 287 26.27 23.03 -7.37
N ASN A 288 25.57 24.16 -7.43
CA ASN A 288 25.13 24.79 -8.69
C ASN A 288 24.39 23.83 -9.65
N ALA A 289 23.58 22.94 -9.09
CA ALA A 289 22.81 21.95 -9.84
C ALA A 289 21.66 22.56 -10.65
N HIS A 290 21.18 23.74 -10.25
CA HIS A 290 20.14 24.51 -10.95
C HIS A 290 20.34 26.01 -10.75
N GLU A 291 19.56 26.82 -11.48
CA GLU A 291 19.66 28.28 -11.43
C GLU A 291 19.32 28.82 -10.02
N ALA A 292 20.24 29.60 -9.46
CA ALA A 292 20.09 30.20 -8.14
C ALA A 292 19.13 31.41 -8.18
N ILE A 293 18.24 31.52 -7.18
CA ILE A 293 17.41 32.72 -6.99
C ILE A 293 18.16 33.78 -6.18
N ILE A 294 18.98 33.33 -5.24
CA ILE A 294 19.77 34.13 -4.31
C ILE A 294 21.25 33.84 -4.54
N ASP A 295 22.10 34.86 -4.49
CA ASP A 295 23.54 34.68 -4.54
C ASP A 295 24.06 33.98 -3.27
N ARG A 296 25.21 33.30 -3.40
CA ARG A 296 25.77 32.50 -2.31
C ARG A 296 26.14 33.37 -1.09
N GLU A 297 26.57 34.61 -1.29
CA GLU A 297 27.00 35.50 -0.21
C GLU A 297 25.81 35.91 0.68
N THR A 298 24.70 36.34 0.07
CA THR A 298 23.46 36.69 0.77
C THR A 298 22.92 35.52 1.59
N PHE A 299 22.96 34.30 1.04
CA PHE A 299 22.51 33.11 1.75
C PHE A 299 23.40 32.75 2.94
N LEU A 300 24.72 32.82 2.78
CA LEU A 300 25.68 32.56 3.85
C LEU A 300 25.58 33.60 4.97
N LEU A 301 25.39 34.87 4.62
CA LEU A 301 25.11 35.94 5.58
C LEU A 301 23.82 35.64 6.35
N ALA A 302 22.76 35.21 5.66
CA ALA A 302 21.52 34.81 6.30
C ALA A 302 21.69 33.59 7.23
N GLN A 303 22.55 32.62 6.91
CA GLN A 303 22.85 31.51 7.84
C GLN A 303 23.57 32.03 9.08
N ARG A 304 24.59 32.89 8.94
CA ARG A 304 25.33 33.45 10.07
C ARG A 304 24.42 34.20 11.04
N ILE A 305 23.57 35.10 10.52
CA ILE A 305 22.57 35.83 11.33
C ILE A 305 21.61 34.88 12.06
N ARG A 306 21.33 33.70 11.50
CA ARG A 306 20.47 32.68 12.13
C ARG A 306 21.18 31.88 13.22
N GLU A 307 22.50 31.70 13.12
CA GLU A 307 23.31 31.03 14.13
C GLU A 307 23.57 31.95 15.33
N ASP A 308 23.68 33.25 15.10
CA ASP A 308 23.90 34.27 16.13
C ASP A 308 22.63 34.66 16.93
N ARG A 309 21.44 34.19 16.52
CA ARG A 309 20.13 34.52 17.12
C ARG A 309 19.51 33.33 17.85
#